data_AF-C3U0B3-F1
#
_entry.id   AF-C3U0B3-F1
#
_cell.length_a   1.000
_cell.length_b   1.000
_cell.length_c   1.000
_cell.angle_alpha   90.00
_cell.angle_beta   90.00
_cell.angle_gamma   90.00
#
_symmetry.space_group_name_H-M   'P 1'
#
loop_
_entity.id
_entity.type
_entity.pdbx_description
1 polymer ?
#
loop_
_entity_poly.entity_id
_entity_poly.type
_entity_poly.pdbx_seq_one_letter_code
_entity_poly.pdbx_strand_id
1 'polypeptide(L)'
;GFLTKIKKLLETVCINCGKIKVDMSNPKYVEALRYRDPKRRFDAIWRLCKDVLRCDADPVVEEDAFGNAPEPVRGHGGCGNPQPQIRREGLTLVGTWKPDKTMGESDNQPPTKRVISPKEARDVFKSISSGDVRLLGLSNEYARPEWMIITVLPVPPPPVRPSVLVGGSGTNQRGEDDLTYKLAEIVRANQNVARCQVDGVGHGLHEFEALLQYHVATYMDNDIAGQPKAMQKSNRPVKAIRGRLKGKEGRLRQNLMGKRVDFSARTVITGDPNLSLDEVGVPISIARTLTYTEVVTPYNIAKLVAMVNNGPQVHPGAKYIIRPTGEKINLLGSKIVNPGRLLQYGFKVERHILDGDV
;
A
#
# COMPACT_ATOMS: atom_id res chain seq x y z
N GLY A 1 -1.51 8.97 -1.88
CA GLY A 1 -0.04 8.97 -2.04
C GLY A 1 0.60 10.06 -1.20
N PHE A 2 1.91 10.26 -1.34
CA PHE A 2 2.70 11.18 -0.51
C PHE A 2 2.76 12.62 -1.02
N LEU A 3 2.21 12.92 -2.21
CA LEU A 3 2.32 14.25 -2.84
C LEU A 3 1.88 15.41 -1.93
N THR A 4 0.81 15.22 -1.14
CA THR A 4 0.36 16.22 -0.15
C THR A 4 1.38 16.45 0.98
N LYS A 5 2.04 15.38 1.45
CA LYS A 5 3.06 15.45 2.50
C LYS A 5 4.35 16.07 1.96
N ILE A 6 4.75 15.72 0.74
CA ILE A 6 5.86 16.35 0.00
C ILE A 6 5.63 17.85 -0.12
N LYS A 7 4.43 18.28 -0.53
CA LYS A 7 4.06 19.70 -0.60
C LYS A 7 4.26 20.40 0.75
N LYS A 8 3.68 19.85 1.82
CA LYS A 8 3.83 20.43 3.17
C LYS A 8 5.28 20.47 3.63
N LEU A 9 6.08 19.46 3.27
CA LEU A 9 7.50 19.41 3.60
C LEU A 9 8.30 20.52 2.89
N LEU A 10 8.07 20.72 1.60
CA LEU A 10 8.69 21.82 0.85
C LEU A 10 8.24 23.20 1.36
N GLU A 11 7.04 23.30 1.94
CA GLU A 11 6.59 24.52 2.62
C GLU A 11 7.27 24.71 3.99
N THR A 12 7.66 23.63 4.69
CA THR A 12 8.34 23.69 6.00
C THR A 12 9.82 24.02 5.95
N VAL A 13 10.53 23.52 4.94
CA VAL A 13 11.99 23.67 4.84
C VAL A 13 12.36 24.65 3.74
N CYS A 14 13.54 25.25 3.87
CA CYS A 14 14.14 26.07 2.83
C CYS A 14 14.49 25.19 1.62
N ILE A 15 14.03 25.58 0.42
CA ILE A 15 14.28 24.84 -0.82
C ILE A 15 15.78 24.85 -1.21
N ASN A 16 16.55 25.81 -0.71
CA ASN A 16 17.97 25.91 -1.06
C ASN A 16 18.86 25.17 -0.04
N CYS A 17 18.70 25.45 1.25
CA CYS A 17 19.59 24.91 2.29
C CYS A 17 19.02 23.75 3.11
N GLY A 18 17.74 23.38 2.93
CA GLY A 18 17.12 22.25 3.65
C GLY A 18 16.83 22.48 5.13
N LYS A 19 17.16 23.64 5.71
CA LYS A 19 16.83 23.99 7.09
C LYS A 19 15.33 24.25 7.26
N ILE A 20 14.79 23.94 8.45
CA ILE A 20 13.44 24.38 8.84
C ILE A 20 13.43 25.90 8.82
N LYS A 21 12.37 26.52 8.29
CA LYS A 21 12.27 27.99 8.11
C LYS A 21 12.04 28.79 9.39
N VAL A 22 11.77 28.12 10.51
CA VAL A 22 11.48 28.73 11.81
C VAL A 22 12.43 28.11 12.83
N ASP A 23 12.97 28.94 13.70
CA ASP A 23 13.92 28.58 14.75
C ASP A 23 13.31 28.64 16.15
N MET A 24 14.16 28.36 17.15
CA MET A 24 13.85 28.40 18.57
C MET A 24 13.54 29.81 19.09
N SER A 25 13.83 30.88 18.34
CA SER A 25 13.47 32.25 18.73
C SER A 25 11.94 32.43 18.81
N ASN A 26 11.18 31.66 18.02
CA ASN A 26 9.74 31.72 18.03
C ASN A 26 9.15 30.85 19.17
N PRO A 27 8.46 31.44 20.16
CA PRO A 27 7.92 30.68 21.29
C PRO A 27 6.90 29.62 20.85
N LYS A 28 6.16 29.88 19.76
CA LYS A 28 5.19 28.92 19.19
C LYS A 28 5.89 27.72 18.58
N TYR A 29 7.11 27.87 18.07
CA TYR A 29 7.90 26.75 17.57
C TYR A 29 8.39 25.87 18.71
N VAL A 30 8.89 26.48 19.80
CA VAL A 30 9.28 25.76 21.02
C VAL A 30 8.09 24.99 21.60
N GLU A 31 6.90 25.60 21.63
CA GLU A 31 5.67 24.92 22.04
C GLU A 31 5.33 23.75 21.10
N ALA A 32 5.45 23.94 19.78
CA ALA A 32 5.20 22.89 18.81
C ALA A 32 6.12 21.67 19.02
N LEU A 33 7.38 21.88 19.39
CA LEU A 33 8.32 20.80 19.66
C LEU A 33 7.94 19.93 20.87
N ARG A 34 7.17 20.48 21.82
CA ARG A 34 6.68 19.74 23.01
C ARG A 34 5.58 18.73 22.67
N TYR A 35 4.97 18.79 21.49
CA TYR A 35 3.98 17.79 21.09
C TYR A 35 4.61 16.39 21.00
N ARG A 36 4.08 15.47 21.81
CA ARG A 36 4.49 14.05 21.81
C ARG A 36 4.07 13.30 20.54
N ASP A 37 2.91 13.63 19.98
CA ASP A 37 2.43 13.04 18.72
C ASP A 37 3.17 13.66 17.52
N PRO A 38 3.96 12.88 16.76
CA PRO A 38 4.73 13.38 15.62
C PRO A 38 3.88 14.03 14.54
N LYS A 39 2.63 13.57 14.35
CA LYS A 39 1.72 14.13 13.33
C LYS A 39 1.28 15.54 13.71
N ARG A 40 0.85 15.72 14.96
CA ARG A 40 0.45 17.03 15.50
C ARG A 40 1.63 17.99 15.54
N ARG A 41 2.81 17.51 15.95
CA ARG A 41 4.05 18.28 15.92
C ARG A 41 4.36 18.82 14.52
N PHE A 42 4.36 17.94 13.52
CA PHE A 42 4.60 18.33 12.14
C PHE A 42 3.59 19.38 11.65
N ASP A 43 2.30 19.17 11.88
CA ASP A 43 1.27 20.10 11.41
C ASP A 43 1.35 21.46 12.11
N ALA A 44 1.77 21.52 13.38
CA ALA A 44 2.03 22.76 14.10
C ALA A 44 3.22 23.53 13.50
N ILE A 45 4.36 22.85 13.29
CA ILE A 45 5.55 23.45 12.65
C ILE A 45 5.22 23.94 11.23
N TRP A 46 4.52 23.12 10.43
CA TRP A 46 4.10 23.48 9.08
C TRP A 46 3.24 24.75 9.03
N ARG A 47 2.31 24.93 9.97
CA ARG A 47 1.48 26.15 10.02
C ARG A 47 2.30 27.41 10.30
N LEU A 48 3.42 27.30 11.01
CA LEU A 48 4.33 28.42 11.27
C LEU A 48 5.21 28.70 10.05
N CYS A 49 5.69 27.66 9.36
CA CYS A 49 6.62 27.82 8.25
C CYS A 49 5.96 28.19 6.90
N LYS A 50 4.69 27.83 6.66
CA LYS A 50 4.06 27.96 5.33
C LYS A 50 4.02 29.40 4.79
N ASP A 51 3.93 30.38 5.69
CA ASP A 51 3.82 31.80 5.35
C ASP A 51 5.18 32.51 5.38
N VAL A 52 6.24 31.80 5.78
CA VAL A 52 7.63 32.29 5.76
C VAL A 52 8.17 32.17 4.34
N LEU A 53 8.28 33.31 3.67
CA LEU A 53 8.69 33.44 2.27
C LEU A 53 10.15 33.82 2.08
N ARG A 54 10.94 33.87 3.16
CA ARG A 54 12.38 34.17 3.13
C ARG A 54 13.09 33.29 4.15
N CYS A 55 14.29 32.83 3.82
CA CYS A 55 15.09 32.04 4.75
C CYS A 55 16.00 32.99 5.55
N ASP A 56 15.70 33.21 6.83
CA ASP A 56 16.43 34.18 7.65
C ASP A 56 17.90 33.78 7.81
N ALA A 57 18.79 34.62 7.29
CA ALA A 57 20.23 34.49 7.43
C ALA A 57 20.70 35.19 8.70
N ASP A 58 21.81 34.73 9.26
CA ASP A 58 22.44 35.40 10.39
C ASP A 58 22.97 36.76 9.91
N PRO A 59 22.80 37.83 10.71
CA PRO A 59 23.42 39.11 10.39
C PRO A 59 24.94 38.92 10.33
N VAL A 60 25.57 39.47 9.29
CA VAL A 60 27.02 39.51 9.20
C VAL A 60 27.49 40.43 10.34
N VAL A 61 28.30 39.90 11.26
CA VAL A 61 28.92 40.73 12.30
C VAL A 61 30.00 41.54 11.61
N GLU A 62 29.77 42.82 11.38
CA GLU A 62 30.81 43.74 10.93
C GLU A 62 31.72 44.05 12.12
N GLU A 63 33.04 43.95 11.93
CA GLU A 63 34.01 44.34 12.94
C GLU A 63 34.02 45.88 13.04
N ASP A 64 33.79 46.42 14.24
CA ASP A 64 33.98 47.85 14.50
C ASP A 64 35.43 48.25 14.18
N ALA A 65 35.67 49.50 13.77
CA ALA A 65 36.99 50.05 13.38
C ALA A 65 38.10 49.93 14.46
N PHE A 66 37.76 49.42 15.66
CA PHE A 66 38.63 49.19 16.81
C PHE A 66 38.85 47.71 17.15
N GLY A 67 38.40 46.77 16.30
CA GLY A 67 38.66 45.33 16.46
C GLY A 67 37.90 44.65 17.62
N ASN A 68 36.90 45.31 18.20
CA ASN A 68 35.98 44.69 19.15
C ASN A 68 34.78 44.14 18.39
N ALA A 69 34.71 42.81 18.23
CA ALA A 69 33.51 42.16 17.72
C ALA A 69 32.53 41.93 18.89
N PRO A 70 31.27 42.40 18.80
CA PRO A 70 30.23 41.96 19.73
C PRO A 70 30.05 40.42 19.63
N GLU A 71 29.65 39.77 20.74
CA GLU A 71 29.43 38.32 20.74
C GLU A 71 28.49 37.91 19.59
N PRO A 72 28.84 36.88 18.80
CA PRO A 72 28.03 36.49 17.65
C PRO A 72 26.66 36.02 18.14
N VAL A 73 25.62 36.80 17.81
CA VAL A 73 24.23 36.40 18.03
C VAL A 73 23.99 35.16 17.17
N ARG A 74 23.84 33.99 17.82
CA ARG A 74 23.47 32.75 17.13
C ARG A 74 22.08 32.92 16.52
N GLY A 75 22.02 33.24 15.24
CA GLY A 75 20.76 33.31 14.53
C GLY A 75 20.33 31.96 13.95
N HIS A 76 19.33 32.02 13.07
CA HIS A 76 18.70 30.89 12.41
C HIS A 76 19.67 30.13 11.45
N GLY A 77 20.74 30.78 10.99
CA GLY A 77 21.73 30.24 10.07
C GLY A 77 21.18 29.89 8.69
N GLY A 78 20.13 30.57 8.24
CA GLY A 78 19.55 30.39 6.92
C GLY A 78 20.40 31.00 5.81
N CYS A 79 19.97 30.82 4.56
CA CYS A 79 20.74 31.23 3.38
C CYS A 79 20.24 32.52 2.70
N GLY A 80 19.28 33.25 3.28
CA GLY A 80 18.77 34.52 2.73
C GLY A 80 17.82 34.40 1.53
N ASN A 81 17.77 33.24 0.87
CA ASN A 81 17.03 33.05 -0.39
C ASN A 81 15.49 33.13 -0.23
N PRO A 82 14.79 33.71 -1.23
CA PRO A 82 13.33 33.76 -1.24
C PRO A 82 12.73 32.37 -1.43
N GLN A 83 11.62 32.12 -0.73
CA GLN A 83 10.90 30.85 -0.74
C GLN A 83 9.60 30.96 -1.54
N PRO A 84 9.24 29.93 -2.34
CA PRO A 84 8.03 29.99 -3.13
C PRO A 84 6.78 29.71 -2.31
N GLN A 85 5.67 30.25 -2.80
CA GLN A 85 4.34 29.74 -2.47
C GLN A 85 4.05 28.53 -3.36
N ILE A 86 3.89 27.35 -2.76
CA ILE A 86 3.71 26.09 -3.49
C ILE A 86 2.23 25.77 -3.65
N ARG A 87 1.81 25.51 -4.88
CA ARG A 87 0.47 25.02 -5.23
C ARG A 87 0.56 23.67 -5.92
N ARG A 88 -0.49 22.87 -5.77
CA ARG A 88 -0.61 21.56 -6.41
C ARG A 88 -1.56 21.68 -7.59
N GLU A 89 -1.07 21.32 -8.77
CA GLU A 89 -1.84 21.30 -10.02
C GLU A 89 -1.86 19.86 -10.54
N GLY A 90 -2.93 19.12 -10.23
CA GLY A 90 -3.02 17.69 -10.55
C GLY A 90 -1.92 16.84 -9.88
N LEU A 91 -0.93 16.40 -10.68
CA LEU A 91 0.22 15.60 -10.25
C LEU A 91 1.51 16.42 -10.10
N THR A 92 1.51 17.70 -10.47
CA THR A 92 2.69 18.57 -10.39
C THR A 92 2.59 19.55 -9.22
N LEU A 93 3.74 20.06 -8.79
CA LEU A 93 3.86 21.13 -7.80
C LEU A 93 4.44 22.37 -8.49
N VAL A 94 3.78 23.51 -8.34
CA VAL A 94 4.19 24.78 -8.94
C VAL A 94 4.53 25.75 -7.81
N GLY A 95 5.76 26.27 -7.83
CA GLY A 95 6.23 27.32 -6.94
C GLY A 95 6.04 28.69 -7.59
N THR A 96 5.58 29.66 -6.79
CA THR A 96 5.51 31.07 -7.18
C THR A 96 6.42 31.90 -6.27
N TRP A 97 7.44 32.54 -6.82
CA TRP A 97 8.31 33.46 -6.09
C TRP A 97 7.83 34.89 -6.31
N LYS A 98 7.71 35.64 -5.21
CA LYS A 98 7.39 37.08 -5.26
C LYS A 98 8.70 37.87 -5.25
N PRO A 99 8.82 38.95 -6.03
CA PRO A 99 9.96 39.85 -5.95
C PRO A 99 10.03 40.51 -4.56
N ASP A 100 11.25 40.79 -4.10
CA ASP A 100 11.50 41.37 -2.77
C ASP A 100 11.14 42.87 -2.79
N LYS A 101 10.30 43.31 -1.85
CA LYS A 101 9.79 44.70 -1.81
C LYS A 101 10.82 45.75 -1.37
N THR A 102 11.99 45.31 -0.90
CA THR A 102 13.01 46.15 -0.26
C THR A 102 13.98 46.79 -1.25
N MET A 103 14.01 46.38 -2.52
CA MET A 103 14.82 47.03 -3.57
C MET A 103 13.91 47.97 -4.39
N GLY A 104 13.87 49.24 -3.96
CA GLY A 104 12.92 50.29 -4.36
C GLY A 104 12.88 50.73 -5.84
N GLU A 105 13.35 49.91 -6.78
CA GLU A 105 13.25 50.17 -8.23
C GLU A 105 12.60 49.03 -9.04
N SER A 106 12.17 47.94 -8.38
CA SER A 106 11.71 46.71 -9.05
C SER A 106 10.26 46.30 -8.76
N ASP A 107 9.41 47.26 -8.36
CA ASP A 107 8.03 47.01 -7.88
C ASP A 107 7.05 46.53 -8.97
N ASN A 108 7.52 46.24 -10.20
CA ASN A 108 6.69 45.90 -11.35
C ASN A 108 7.05 44.57 -12.05
N GLN A 109 7.97 43.75 -11.53
CA GLN A 109 8.19 42.43 -12.13
C GLN A 109 7.09 41.44 -11.72
N PRO A 110 6.47 40.73 -12.68
CA PRO A 110 5.48 39.72 -12.36
C PRO A 110 6.12 38.57 -11.56
N PRO A 111 5.36 37.94 -10.63
CA PRO A 111 5.88 36.84 -9.83
C PRO A 111 6.29 35.67 -10.73
N THR A 112 7.49 35.12 -10.50
CA THR A 112 8.01 34.02 -11.30
C THR A 112 7.35 32.72 -10.87
N LYS A 113 6.75 32.02 -11.84
CA LYS A 113 6.13 30.71 -11.64
C LYS A 113 7.00 29.63 -12.27
N ARG A 114 7.33 28.60 -11.49
CA ARG A 114 8.13 27.46 -11.97
C ARG A 114 7.59 26.16 -11.40
N VAL A 115 7.59 25.11 -12.22
CA VAL A 115 7.32 23.75 -11.75
C VAL A 115 8.50 23.28 -10.89
N ILE A 116 8.21 22.71 -9.73
CA ILE A 116 9.21 22.08 -8.87
C ILE A 116 9.34 20.63 -9.32
N SER A 117 10.48 20.28 -9.91
CA SER A 117 10.73 18.92 -10.39
C SER A 117 10.84 17.93 -9.22
N PRO A 118 10.49 16.64 -9.42
CA PRO A 118 10.71 15.62 -8.39
C PRO A 118 12.19 15.49 -7.99
N LYS A 119 13.10 15.75 -8.93
CA LYS A 119 14.55 15.78 -8.66
C LYS A 119 14.92 16.90 -7.69
N GLU A 120 14.47 18.14 -7.96
CA GLU A 120 14.67 19.27 -7.06
C GLU A 120 14.14 18.95 -5.66
N ALA A 121 12.89 18.50 -5.54
CA ALA A 121 12.29 18.17 -4.25
C ALA A 121 13.09 17.10 -3.49
N ARG A 122 13.62 16.09 -4.19
CA ARG A 122 14.45 15.04 -3.59
C ARG A 122 15.78 15.59 -3.08
N ASP A 123 16.42 16.47 -3.84
CA ASP A 123 17.71 17.03 -3.47
C ASP A 123 17.57 17.98 -2.26
N VAL A 124 16.46 18.73 -2.16
CA VAL A 124 16.10 19.44 -0.93
C VAL A 124 15.93 18.49 0.25
N PHE A 125 15.21 17.39 0.06
CA PHE A 125 14.96 16.44 1.15
C PHE A 125 16.23 15.73 1.64
N LYS A 126 17.22 15.55 0.76
CA LYS A 126 18.54 15.03 1.16
C LYS A 126 19.37 16.03 1.97
N SER A 127 19.22 17.33 1.72
CA SER A 127 19.96 18.37 2.46
C SER A 127 19.41 18.62 3.87
N ILE A 128 18.20 18.13 4.18
CA ILE A 128 17.64 18.17 5.54
C ILE A 128 18.53 17.35 6.48
N SER A 129 18.98 17.98 7.57
CA SER A 129 19.81 17.33 8.58
C SER A 129 19.05 16.20 9.31
N SER A 130 19.76 15.17 9.76
CA SER A 130 19.16 14.07 10.53
C SER A 130 18.50 14.54 11.85
N GLY A 131 18.96 15.66 12.40
CA GLY A 131 18.34 16.32 13.55
C GLY A 131 16.99 16.93 13.18
N ASP A 132 16.93 17.69 12.10
CA ASP A 132 15.70 18.34 11.62
C ASP A 132 14.63 17.33 11.20
N VAL A 133 15.03 16.21 10.60
CA VAL A 133 14.10 15.10 10.28
C VAL A 133 13.41 14.61 11.55
N ARG A 134 14.14 14.44 12.66
CA ARG A 134 13.57 14.03 13.95
C ARG A 134 12.67 15.12 14.55
N LEU A 135 13.09 16.39 14.48
CA LEU A 135 12.28 17.53 14.95
C LEU A 135 10.94 17.61 14.22
N LEU A 136 10.94 17.42 12.89
CA LEU A 136 9.73 17.36 12.06
C LEU A 136 8.83 16.15 12.35
N GLY A 137 9.25 15.20 13.20
CA GLY A 137 8.47 14.01 13.55
C GLY A 137 8.55 12.91 12.49
N LEU A 138 9.63 12.89 11.70
CA LEU A 138 9.95 11.82 10.76
C LEU A 138 11.05 10.91 11.35
N SER A 139 11.26 9.75 10.73
CA SER A 139 12.25 8.76 11.19
C SER A 139 13.41 8.67 10.20
N ASN A 140 14.64 8.75 10.71
CA ASN A 140 15.85 8.57 9.89
C ASN A 140 16.05 7.13 9.41
N GLU A 141 15.48 6.15 10.13
CA GLU A 141 15.68 4.73 9.84
C GLU A 141 14.55 4.17 8.96
N TYR A 142 13.31 4.60 9.20
CA TYR A 142 12.13 3.98 8.58
C TYR A 142 11.41 4.89 7.58
N ALA A 143 11.57 6.21 7.67
CA ALA A 143 10.73 7.15 6.93
C ALA A 143 11.45 8.45 6.61
N ARG A 144 12.61 8.36 5.93
CA ARG A 144 13.30 9.57 5.48
C ARG A 144 12.49 10.33 4.42
N PRO A 145 12.51 11.68 4.42
CA PRO A 145 11.68 12.48 3.53
C PRO A 145 11.94 12.20 2.04
N GLU A 146 13.19 11.95 1.65
CA GLU A 146 13.57 11.71 0.26
C GLU A 146 13.00 10.40 -0.31
N TRP A 147 12.63 9.43 0.55
CA TRP A 147 12.03 8.16 0.13
C TRP A 147 10.56 8.31 -0.30
N MET A 148 9.94 9.47 -0.06
CA MET A 148 8.60 9.76 -0.59
C MET A 148 8.61 9.94 -2.12
N ILE A 149 9.79 10.17 -2.71
CA ILE A 149 9.99 10.31 -4.16
C ILE A 149 10.56 9.00 -4.69
N ILE A 150 9.83 8.34 -5.59
CA ILE A 150 10.17 7.01 -6.09
C ILE A 150 11.28 7.14 -7.13
N THR A 151 12.46 6.59 -6.83
CA THR A 151 13.55 6.42 -7.81
C THR A 151 13.67 4.98 -8.30
N VAL A 152 13.31 4.02 -7.45
CA VAL A 152 13.28 2.58 -7.77
C VAL A 152 11.89 2.07 -7.46
N LEU A 153 11.17 1.62 -8.48
CA LEU A 153 9.82 1.08 -8.32
C LEU A 153 9.90 -0.44 -8.16
N PRO A 154 9.51 -1.02 -7.00
CA PRO A 154 9.52 -2.46 -6.81
C PRO A 154 8.44 -3.13 -7.67
N VAL A 155 8.82 -4.20 -8.37
CA VAL A 155 7.91 -5.00 -9.21
C VAL A 155 7.39 -6.19 -8.39
N PRO A 156 6.06 -6.31 -8.16
CA PRO A 156 5.52 -7.43 -7.39
C PRO A 156 5.67 -8.77 -8.15
N PRO A 157 5.84 -9.90 -7.43
CA PRO A 157 6.01 -11.21 -8.05
C PRO A 157 4.68 -11.76 -8.62
N PRO A 158 4.73 -12.79 -9.50
CA PRO A 158 3.55 -13.38 -10.14
C PRO A 158 2.37 -13.74 -9.22
N PRO A 159 2.54 -14.23 -7.98
CA PRO A 159 1.41 -14.52 -7.08
C PRO A 159 0.54 -13.29 -6.74
N VAL A 160 1.10 -12.07 -6.81
CA VAL A 160 0.37 -10.81 -6.59
C VAL A 160 -0.32 -10.32 -7.88
N ARG A 161 0.18 -10.74 -9.04
CA ARG A 161 -0.26 -10.38 -10.39
C ARG A 161 -0.47 -11.65 -11.25
N PRO A 162 -1.45 -12.50 -10.89
CA PRO A 162 -1.61 -13.82 -11.50
C PRO A 162 -2.01 -13.70 -12.98
N SER A 163 -1.47 -14.58 -13.82
CA SER A 163 -1.94 -14.76 -15.19
C SER A 163 -3.01 -15.86 -15.25
N VAL A 164 -3.99 -15.69 -16.12
CA VAL A 164 -5.09 -16.63 -16.34
C VAL A 164 -5.00 -17.15 -17.76
N LEU A 165 -5.08 -18.46 -17.95
CA LEU A 165 -5.23 -19.06 -19.28
C LEU A 165 -6.68 -18.89 -19.74
N VAL A 166 -6.86 -18.22 -20.88
CA VAL A 166 -8.17 -17.93 -21.45
C VAL A 166 -8.40 -18.94 -22.58
N GLY A 167 -9.41 -19.80 -22.39
CA GLY A 167 -9.65 -20.97 -23.22
C GLY A 167 -8.89 -22.19 -22.69
N GLY A 168 -9.55 -23.35 -22.65
CA GLY A 168 -8.92 -24.60 -22.21
C GLY A 168 -7.69 -24.99 -23.04
N SER A 169 -7.10 -26.14 -22.69
CA SER A 169 -5.75 -26.63 -23.07
C SER A 169 -5.33 -26.62 -24.57
N GLY A 170 -6.13 -26.08 -25.49
CA GLY A 170 -5.85 -25.97 -26.93
C GLY A 170 -5.56 -24.54 -27.45
N THR A 171 -5.89 -23.48 -26.71
CA THR A 171 -5.56 -22.10 -27.13
C THR A 171 -4.62 -21.45 -26.13
N ASN A 172 -3.36 -21.20 -26.52
CA ASN A 172 -2.34 -20.53 -25.69
C ASN A 172 -2.63 -19.04 -25.41
N GLN A 173 -3.89 -18.61 -25.37
CA GLN A 173 -4.25 -17.23 -25.05
C GLN A 173 -4.14 -17.00 -23.54
N ARG A 174 -3.31 -16.03 -23.15
CA ARG A 174 -3.09 -15.64 -21.75
C ARG A 174 -3.74 -14.30 -21.47
N GLY A 175 -4.61 -14.26 -20.48
CA GLY A 175 -5.12 -13.05 -19.86
C GLY A 175 -4.20 -12.66 -18.71
N GLU A 176 -3.39 -11.62 -18.92
CA GLU A 176 -2.50 -11.10 -17.88
C GLU A 176 -3.26 -10.22 -16.88
N ASP A 177 -2.72 -10.08 -15.67
CA ASP A 177 -3.29 -9.19 -14.65
C ASP A 177 -3.17 -7.71 -15.06
N ASP A 178 -4.14 -6.90 -14.63
CA ASP A 178 -4.17 -5.43 -14.80
C ASP A 178 -2.86 -4.74 -14.37
N LEU A 179 -2.22 -5.21 -13.29
CA LEU A 179 -0.93 -4.66 -12.84
C LEU A 179 0.19 -4.95 -13.83
N THR A 180 0.19 -6.12 -14.47
CA THR A 180 1.18 -6.50 -15.48
C THR A 180 1.07 -5.57 -16.70
N TYR A 181 -0.14 -5.29 -17.18
CA TYR A 181 -0.36 -4.35 -18.27
C TYR A 181 0.17 -2.95 -17.92
N LYS A 182 -0.14 -2.46 -16.71
CA LYS A 182 0.30 -1.14 -16.28
C LYS A 182 1.82 -1.05 -16.10
N LEU A 183 2.45 -2.10 -15.57
CA LEU A 183 3.91 -2.17 -15.46
C LEU A 183 4.58 -2.12 -16.84
N ALA A 184 4.03 -2.80 -17.85
CA ALA A 184 4.53 -2.72 -19.22
C ALA A 184 4.42 -1.31 -19.82
N GLU A 185 3.36 -0.55 -19.49
CA GLU A 185 3.28 0.88 -19.85
C GLU A 185 4.33 1.73 -19.15
N ILE A 186 4.56 1.51 -17.84
CA ILE A 186 5.57 2.24 -17.06
C ILE A 186 6.96 2.02 -17.66
N VAL A 187 7.32 0.77 -17.98
CA VAL A 187 8.62 0.46 -18.58
C VAL A 187 8.79 1.14 -19.94
N ARG A 188 7.76 1.11 -20.79
CA ARG A 188 7.79 1.80 -22.09
C ARG A 188 7.92 3.32 -21.95
N ALA A 189 7.17 3.93 -21.05
CA ALA A 189 7.27 5.36 -20.76
C ALA A 189 8.68 5.73 -20.24
N ASN A 190 9.25 4.91 -19.36
CA ASN A 190 10.60 5.12 -18.82
C ASN A 190 11.69 5.01 -19.91
N GLN A 191 11.56 4.05 -20.83
CA GLN A 191 12.46 3.90 -21.97
C GLN A 191 12.38 5.11 -22.92
N ASN A 192 11.19 5.68 -23.11
CA ASN A 192 11.04 6.90 -23.92
C ASN A 192 11.75 8.10 -23.29
N VAL A 193 11.58 8.31 -21.98
CA VAL A 193 12.31 9.36 -21.25
C VAL A 193 13.83 9.17 -21.37
N ALA A 194 14.31 7.94 -21.19
CA ALA A 194 15.74 7.64 -21.29
C ALA A 194 16.30 7.91 -22.69
N ARG A 195 15.57 7.58 -23.76
CA ARG A 195 15.98 7.88 -25.15
C ARG A 195 16.02 9.39 -25.41
N CYS A 196 14.97 10.11 -25.02
CA CYS A 196 14.92 11.57 -25.21
C CYS A 196 16.05 12.31 -24.47
N GLN A 197 16.51 11.78 -23.33
CA GLN A 197 17.66 12.33 -22.61
C GLN A 197 18.98 12.15 -23.37
N VAL A 198 19.17 11.03 -24.07
CA VAL A 198 20.37 10.75 -24.87
C VAL A 198 20.36 11.56 -26.17
N ASP A 199 19.21 11.63 -26.84
CA ASP A 199 19.07 12.30 -28.13
C ASP A 199 19.12 13.84 -28.03
N GLY A 200 19.07 14.39 -26.82
CA GLY A 200 19.16 15.85 -26.59
C GLY A 200 17.92 16.64 -27.05
N VAL A 201 16.80 15.96 -27.30
CA VAL A 201 15.56 16.62 -27.77
C VAL A 201 14.88 17.32 -26.60
N GLY A 202 15.27 18.58 -26.35
CA GLY A 202 14.85 19.35 -25.18
C GLY A 202 13.35 19.69 -25.10
N HIS A 203 12.63 19.70 -26.22
CA HIS A 203 11.23 20.17 -26.26
C HIS A 203 10.18 19.11 -25.87
N GLY A 204 10.50 17.81 -25.87
CA GLY A 204 9.53 16.74 -25.56
C GLY A 204 9.71 16.09 -24.18
N LEU A 205 10.84 16.34 -23.49
CA LEU A 205 11.20 15.61 -22.28
C LEU A 205 10.18 15.79 -21.15
N HIS A 206 9.67 16.99 -20.95
CA HIS A 206 8.66 17.28 -19.92
C HIS A 206 7.34 16.54 -20.16
N GLU A 207 6.95 16.33 -21.42
CA GLU A 207 5.73 15.57 -21.74
C GLU A 207 5.90 14.08 -21.43
N PHE A 208 7.05 13.50 -21.78
CA PHE A 208 7.36 12.11 -21.46
C PHE A 208 7.52 11.88 -19.95
N GLU A 209 8.10 12.83 -19.22
CA GLU A 209 8.16 12.80 -17.75
C GLU A 209 6.76 12.88 -17.12
N ALA A 210 5.90 13.77 -17.61
CA ALA A 210 4.51 13.87 -17.15
C ALA A 210 3.73 12.58 -17.43
N LEU A 211 3.94 11.95 -18.59
CA LEU A 211 3.32 10.68 -18.94
C LEU A 211 3.81 9.54 -18.01
N LEU A 212 5.11 9.45 -17.74
CA LEU A 212 5.67 8.48 -16.79
C LEU A 212 5.06 8.66 -15.40
N GLN A 213 4.99 9.91 -14.93
CA GLN A 213 4.36 10.26 -13.65
C GLN A 213 2.90 9.83 -13.59
N TYR A 214 2.14 10.02 -14.68
CA TYR A 214 0.76 9.56 -14.79
C TYR A 214 0.64 8.03 -14.69
N HIS A 215 1.47 7.26 -15.41
CA HIS A 215 1.42 5.79 -15.35
C HIS A 215 1.77 5.25 -13.96
N VAL A 216 2.78 5.83 -13.29
CA VAL A 216 3.16 5.45 -11.91
C VAL A 216 2.06 5.83 -10.91
N ALA A 217 1.46 7.01 -11.06
CA ALA A 217 0.37 7.45 -10.19
C ALA A 217 -0.87 6.54 -10.32
N THR A 218 -1.31 6.27 -11.55
CA THR A 218 -2.48 5.42 -11.83
C THR A 218 -2.25 3.93 -11.51
N TYR A 219 -1.01 3.46 -11.51
CA TYR A 219 -0.65 2.12 -11.01
C TYR A 219 -0.94 1.95 -9.52
N MET A 220 -0.61 2.97 -8.73
CA MET A 220 -0.85 2.96 -7.28
C MET A 220 -2.33 3.27 -6.97
N ASP A 221 -2.91 4.24 -7.64
CA ASP A 221 -4.26 4.73 -7.41
C ASP A 221 -4.88 5.27 -8.72
N ASN A 222 -5.88 4.59 -9.25
CA ASN A 222 -6.54 4.98 -10.50
C ASN A 222 -7.74 5.93 -10.28
N ASP A 223 -8.13 6.19 -9.03
CA ASP A 223 -9.26 7.07 -8.68
C ASP A 223 -8.77 8.45 -8.21
N ILE A 224 -7.72 8.99 -8.85
CA ILE A 224 -7.18 10.31 -8.55
C ILE A 224 -8.11 11.39 -9.12
N ALA A 225 -8.58 12.30 -8.27
CA ALA A 225 -9.43 13.41 -8.68
C ALA A 225 -8.74 14.33 -9.69
N GLY A 226 -9.45 14.71 -10.75
CA GLY A 226 -8.95 15.62 -11.79
C GLY A 226 -7.92 15.00 -12.74
N GLN A 227 -7.74 13.68 -12.72
CA GLN A 227 -6.91 12.94 -13.68
C GLN A 227 -7.78 11.96 -14.47
N PRO A 228 -7.51 11.75 -15.77
CA PRO A 228 -8.20 10.72 -16.53
C PRO A 228 -7.90 9.34 -15.91
N LYS A 229 -8.89 8.44 -15.94
CA LYS A 229 -8.67 7.08 -15.45
C LYS A 229 -7.91 6.28 -16.49
N ALA A 230 -6.92 5.50 -16.05
CA ALA A 230 -6.28 4.52 -16.91
C ALA A 230 -7.28 3.41 -17.26
N MET A 231 -7.49 3.21 -18.56
CA MET A 231 -8.37 2.20 -19.12
C MET A 231 -7.55 1.11 -19.81
N GLN A 232 -8.06 -0.12 -19.77
CA GLN A 232 -7.55 -1.22 -20.57
C GLN A 232 -8.05 -1.08 -22.02
N LYS A 233 -7.50 -1.88 -22.95
CA LYS A 233 -7.95 -1.91 -24.37
C LYS A 233 -9.45 -2.16 -24.54
N SER A 234 -10.09 -2.80 -23.56
CA SER A 234 -11.53 -3.06 -23.50
C SER A 234 -12.36 -1.90 -22.92
N ASN A 235 -11.78 -0.71 -22.76
CA ASN A 235 -12.38 0.45 -22.07
C ASN A 235 -12.78 0.20 -20.59
N ARG A 236 -12.33 -0.93 -20.01
CA ARG A 236 -12.48 -1.21 -18.58
C ARG A 236 -11.43 -0.45 -17.77
N PRO A 237 -11.79 0.26 -16.69
CA PRO A 237 -10.80 0.88 -15.80
C PRO A 237 -9.84 -0.16 -15.19
N VAL A 238 -8.55 0.14 -15.22
CA VAL A 238 -7.50 -0.74 -14.65
C VAL A 238 -7.62 -0.77 -13.13
N LYS A 239 -7.61 -1.96 -12.52
CA LYS A 239 -7.68 -2.14 -11.06
C LYS A 239 -6.32 -1.94 -10.40
N ALA A 240 -6.04 -0.71 -9.98
CA ALA A 240 -4.84 -0.29 -9.25
C ALA A 240 -4.69 -0.94 -7.86
N ILE A 241 -3.49 -0.84 -7.28
CA ILE A 241 -3.16 -1.44 -5.96
C ILE A 241 -4.11 -0.95 -4.87
N ARG A 242 -4.34 0.37 -4.77
CA ARG A 242 -5.27 0.95 -3.77
C ARG A 242 -6.69 0.40 -3.93
N GLY A 243 -7.15 0.24 -5.18
CA GLY A 243 -8.47 -0.32 -5.51
C GLY A 243 -8.60 -1.80 -5.18
N ARG A 244 -7.49 -2.55 -5.05
CA ARG A 244 -7.49 -3.94 -4.56
C ARG A 244 -7.60 -4.02 -3.04
N LEU A 245 -7.08 -3.02 -2.31
CA LEU A 245 -7.08 -3.01 -0.85
C LEU A 245 -8.38 -2.45 -0.26
N LYS A 246 -8.90 -1.35 -0.84
CA LYS A 246 -10.10 -0.65 -0.37
C LYS A 246 -11.37 -1.28 -0.95
N GLY A 247 -12.49 -1.05 -0.29
CA GLY A 247 -13.84 -1.38 -0.79
C GLY A 247 -14.45 -2.58 -0.08
N LYS A 248 -15.71 -2.89 -0.42
CA LYS A 248 -16.42 -4.08 0.09
C LYS A 248 -15.75 -5.36 -0.41
N GLU A 249 -15.39 -5.38 -1.69
CA GLU A 249 -14.63 -6.46 -2.35
C GLU A 249 -13.11 -6.28 -2.26
N GLY A 250 -12.65 -5.39 -1.37
CA GLY A 250 -11.23 -5.16 -1.15
C GLY A 250 -10.62 -6.26 -0.28
N ARG A 251 -9.30 -6.46 -0.38
CA ARG A 251 -8.58 -7.48 0.40
C ARG A 251 -8.81 -7.35 1.90
N LEU A 252 -8.88 -6.12 2.45
CA LEU A 252 -9.03 -5.93 3.90
C LEU A 252 -10.39 -6.45 4.42
N ARG A 253 -11.50 -6.11 3.76
CA ARG A 253 -12.82 -6.54 4.21
C ARG A 253 -13.15 -7.96 3.76
N GLN A 254 -12.98 -8.27 2.49
CA GLN A 254 -13.40 -9.55 1.92
C GLN A 254 -12.45 -10.69 2.25
N ASN A 255 -11.14 -10.44 2.44
CA ASN A 255 -10.19 -11.53 2.62
C ASN A 255 -9.49 -11.53 3.97
N LEU A 256 -9.53 -10.46 4.76
CA LEU A 256 -8.98 -10.47 6.12
C LEU A 256 -10.07 -10.51 7.18
N MET A 257 -11.14 -9.71 7.02
CA MET A 257 -12.25 -9.67 8.00
C MET A 257 -13.32 -10.75 7.77
N GLY A 258 -13.62 -11.09 6.51
CA GLY A 258 -14.71 -12.03 6.19
C GLY A 258 -14.34 -13.01 5.09
N LYS A 259 -13.60 -14.06 5.42
CA LYS A 259 -13.20 -15.10 4.46
C LYS A 259 -14.33 -16.09 4.20
N ARG A 260 -14.34 -16.66 2.99
CA ARG A 260 -15.07 -17.91 2.75
C ARG A 260 -14.38 -19.02 3.53
N VAL A 261 -15.18 -19.87 4.17
CA VAL A 261 -14.71 -20.97 4.99
C VAL A 261 -15.21 -22.27 4.38
N ASP A 262 -14.33 -23.27 4.40
CA ASP A 262 -14.70 -24.65 4.07
C ASP A 262 -15.48 -25.28 5.23
N PHE A 263 -16.06 -26.46 5.02
CA PHE A 263 -16.87 -27.18 6.03
C PHE A 263 -18.09 -26.41 6.55
N SER A 264 -18.73 -25.63 5.68
CA SER A 264 -19.97 -24.93 5.98
C SER A 264 -21.06 -25.26 4.97
N ALA A 265 -22.32 -25.24 5.41
CA ALA A 265 -23.48 -25.42 4.57
C ALA A 265 -24.57 -24.40 4.95
N ARG A 266 -25.47 -24.12 4.00
CA ARG A 266 -26.61 -23.21 4.21
C ARG A 266 -27.85 -23.79 3.55
N THR A 267 -28.95 -23.82 4.28
CA THR A 267 -30.27 -24.22 3.80
C THR A 267 -31.37 -23.37 4.45
N VAL A 268 -32.60 -23.49 3.96
CA VAL A 268 -33.79 -22.86 4.56
C VAL A 268 -34.15 -23.58 5.86
N ILE A 269 -34.61 -22.82 6.86
CA ILE A 269 -35.04 -23.33 8.16
C ILE A 269 -36.53 -23.67 8.16
N THR A 270 -36.89 -24.72 8.90
CA THR A 270 -38.27 -25.12 9.20
C THR A 270 -38.33 -25.51 10.69
N GLY A 271 -39.39 -25.11 11.39
CA GLY A 271 -39.57 -25.48 12.80
C GLY A 271 -40.06 -26.92 12.95
N ASP A 272 -39.46 -27.67 13.88
CA ASP A 272 -39.90 -29.01 14.27
C ASP A 272 -40.10 -29.05 15.80
N PRO A 273 -41.32 -29.31 16.29
CA PRO A 273 -41.59 -29.34 17.74
C PRO A 273 -41.01 -30.57 18.44
N ASN A 274 -40.50 -31.57 17.72
CA ASN A 274 -39.96 -32.80 18.31
C ASN A 274 -38.46 -32.74 18.60
N LEU A 275 -37.79 -31.64 18.24
CA LEU A 275 -36.37 -31.44 18.51
C LEU A 275 -36.13 -30.74 19.85
N SER A 276 -35.06 -31.13 20.54
CA SER A 276 -34.61 -30.47 21.77
C SER A 276 -34.08 -29.07 21.48
N LEU A 277 -34.00 -28.21 22.51
CA LEU A 277 -33.57 -26.80 22.34
C LEU A 277 -32.14 -26.65 21.79
N ASP A 278 -31.27 -27.62 22.09
CA ASP A 278 -29.88 -27.70 21.69
C ASP A 278 -29.65 -28.52 20.42
N GLU A 279 -30.70 -29.07 19.81
CA GLU A 279 -30.62 -29.91 18.61
C GLU A 279 -30.91 -29.11 17.33
N VAL A 280 -30.27 -29.54 16.24
CA VAL A 280 -30.54 -29.02 14.90
C VAL A 280 -30.70 -30.17 13.91
N GLY A 281 -31.84 -30.21 13.21
CA GLY A 281 -32.08 -31.19 12.16
C GLY A 281 -31.19 -30.91 10.95
N VAL A 282 -30.26 -31.82 10.64
CA VAL A 282 -29.38 -31.70 9.47
C VAL A 282 -29.84 -32.68 8.37
N PRO A 283 -30.16 -32.19 7.15
CA PRO A 283 -30.50 -33.07 6.03
C PRO A 283 -29.38 -34.05 5.71
N ILE A 284 -29.74 -35.31 5.42
CA ILE A 284 -28.78 -36.38 5.07
C ILE A 284 -27.87 -35.98 3.89
N SER A 285 -28.38 -35.18 2.94
CA SER A 285 -27.59 -34.65 1.83
C SER A 285 -26.42 -33.75 2.29
N ILE A 286 -26.66 -32.91 3.30
CA ILE A 286 -25.64 -32.06 3.92
C ILE A 286 -24.72 -32.91 4.81
N ALA A 287 -25.29 -33.84 5.58
CA ALA A 287 -24.51 -34.72 6.46
C ALA A 287 -23.53 -35.62 5.71
N ARG A 288 -23.92 -36.08 4.51
CA ARG A 288 -23.02 -36.79 3.58
C ARG A 288 -21.97 -35.90 2.94
N THR A 289 -22.15 -34.58 2.98
CA THR A 289 -21.22 -33.64 2.36
C THR A 289 -20.17 -33.13 3.34
N LEU A 290 -20.61 -32.72 4.53
CA LEU A 290 -19.74 -32.25 5.60
C LEU A 290 -19.01 -33.41 6.25
N THR A 291 -17.74 -33.19 6.57
CA THR A 291 -16.90 -34.21 7.20
C THR A 291 -16.23 -33.69 8.45
N TYR A 292 -16.03 -34.61 9.39
CA TYR A 292 -15.21 -34.40 10.58
C TYR A 292 -14.00 -35.34 10.52
N THR A 293 -12.82 -34.81 10.85
CA THR A 293 -11.58 -35.60 10.84
C THR A 293 -11.39 -36.26 12.19
N GLU A 294 -11.63 -37.57 12.26
CA GLU A 294 -11.44 -38.36 13.47
C GLU A 294 -10.14 -39.17 13.40
N VAL A 295 -9.36 -39.18 14.48
CA VAL A 295 -8.14 -39.98 14.59
C VAL A 295 -8.51 -41.42 14.97
N VAL A 296 -7.94 -42.40 14.28
CA VAL A 296 -8.15 -43.83 14.57
C VAL A 296 -7.43 -44.20 15.86
N THR A 297 -8.21 -44.62 16.85
CA THR A 297 -7.80 -45.08 18.17
C THR A 297 -8.32 -46.50 18.41
N PRO A 298 -7.81 -47.24 19.41
CA PRO A 298 -8.33 -48.56 19.76
C PRO A 298 -9.82 -48.57 20.09
N TYR A 299 -10.36 -47.45 20.58
CA TYR A 299 -11.76 -47.34 21.01
C TYR A 299 -12.75 -47.15 19.84
N ASN A 300 -12.35 -46.42 18.80
CA ASN A 300 -13.24 -46.06 17.68
C ASN A 300 -12.97 -46.85 16.39
N ILE A 301 -11.93 -47.70 16.35
CA ILE A 301 -11.52 -48.41 15.13
C ILE A 301 -12.66 -49.25 14.53
N ALA A 302 -13.43 -49.97 15.35
CA ALA A 302 -14.54 -50.78 14.86
C ALA A 302 -15.63 -49.92 14.18
N LYS A 303 -15.95 -48.76 14.77
CA LYS A 303 -16.92 -47.79 14.24
C LYS A 303 -16.43 -47.17 12.93
N LEU A 304 -15.16 -46.75 12.88
CA LEU A 304 -14.56 -46.14 11.69
C LEU A 304 -14.41 -47.15 10.54
N VAL A 305 -14.07 -48.41 10.83
CA VAL A 305 -14.03 -49.49 9.83
C VAL A 305 -15.40 -49.66 9.17
N ALA A 306 -16.49 -49.68 9.94
CA ALA A 306 -17.84 -49.79 9.41
C ALA A 306 -18.20 -48.59 8.51
N MET A 307 -17.91 -47.36 8.94
CA MET A 307 -18.19 -46.15 8.16
C MET A 307 -17.37 -46.07 6.86
N VAL A 308 -16.13 -46.52 6.90
CA VAL A 308 -15.26 -46.60 5.72
C VAL A 308 -15.77 -47.66 4.73
N ASN A 309 -16.25 -48.80 5.22
CA ASN A 309 -16.85 -49.84 4.38
C ASN A 309 -18.18 -49.40 3.75
N ASN A 310 -19.00 -48.61 4.46
CA ASN A 310 -20.22 -48.00 3.93
C ASN A 310 -19.93 -46.97 2.81
N GLY A 311 -18.75 -46.35 2.85
CA GLY A 311 -18.27 -45.40 1.84
C GLY A 311 -18.97 -44.03 1.89
N PRO A 312 -18.78 -43.20 0.84
CA PRO A 312 -19.26 -41.81 0.84
C PRO A 312 -20.74 -41.65 0.43
N GLN A 313 -21.37 -42.70 -0.09
CA GLN A 313 -22.75 -42.63 -0.62
C GLN A 313 -23.80 -43.04 0.41
N VAL A 314 -23.44 -43.74 1.47
CA VAL A 314 -24.36 -44.17 2.52
C VAL A 314 -24.04 -43.41 3.81
N HIS A 315 -25.07 -42.99 4.54
CA HIS A 315 -24.92 -42.40 5.87
C HIS A 315 -25.39 -43.43 6.91
N PRO A 316 -24.64 -43.69 7.99
CA PRO A 316 -23.31 -43.18 8.34
C PRO A 316 -22.18 -43.71 7.44
N GLY A 317 -21.24 -42.84 7.05
CA GLY A 317 -20.17 -43.17 6.10
C GLY A 317 -18.93 -42.28 6.21
N ALA A 318 -17.99 -42.41 5.27
CA ALA A 318 -16.75 -41.62 5.23
C ALA A 318 -16.31 -41.31 3.79
N LYS A 319 -15.55 -40.21 3.63
CA LYS A 319 -15.07 -39.75 2.31
C LYS A 319 -13.59 -40.00 2.07
N TYR A 320 -12.75 -39.74 3.07
CA TYR A 320 -11.29 -39.81 2.91
C TYR A 320 -10.64 -40.56 4.05
N ILE A 321 -9.57 -41.28 3.74
CA ILE A 321 -8.62 -41.81 4.71
C ILE A 321 -7.32 -41.04 4.53
N ILE A 322 -6.78 -40.47 5.60
CA ILE A 322 -5.52 -39.75 5.63
C ILE A 322 -4.50 -40.61 6.38
N ARG A 323 -3.44 -40.99 5.67
CA ARG A 323 -2.32 -41.72 6.29
C ARG A 323 -1.48 -40.77 7.15
N PRO A 324 -0.66 -41.28 8.10
CA PRO A 324 0.29 -40.47 8.86
C PRO A 324 1.28 -39.72 7.98
N THR A 325 1.55 -40.22 6.76
CA THR A 325 2.37 -39.55 5.73
C THR A 325 1.72 -38.31 5.13
N GLY A 326 0.43 -38.05 5.40
CA GLY A 326 -0.36 -36.96 4.81
C GLY A 326 -1.03 -37.32 3.48
N GLU A 327 -0.82 -38.53 2.95
CA GLU A 327 -1.49 -39.02 1.75
C GLU A 327 -3.00 -39.18 2.00
N LYS A 328 -3.82 -38.52 1.17
CA LYS A 328 -5.29 -38.62 1.22
C LYS A 328 -5.79 -39.63 0.19
N ILE A 329 -6.40 -40.70 0.66
CA ILE A 329 -7.08 -41.70 -0.16
C ILE A 329 -8.55 -41.31 -0.27
N ASN A 330 -9.02 -41.08 -1.50
CA ASN A 330 -10.42 -40.83 -1.79
C ASN A 330 -11.20 -42.15 -1.86
N LEU A 331 -12.25 -42.27 -1.05
CA LEU A 331 -13.13 -43.45 -1.05
C LEU A 331 -14.14 -43.43 -2.21
N LEU A 332 -14.37 -42.26 -2.83
CA LEU A 332 -15.21 -42.14 -4.01
C LEU A 332 -14.48 -42.69 -5.24
N GLY A 333 -14.99 -43.77 -5.83
CA GLY A 333 -14.40 -44.41 -7.03
C GLY A 333 -13.20 -45.30 -6.75
N SER A 334 -12.86 -45.55 -5.48
CA SER A 334 -11.83 -46.51 -5.09
C SER A 334 -12.26 -47.93 -5.46
N LYS A 335 -11.42 -48.68 -6.18
CA LYS A 335 -11.62 -50.11 -6.48
C LYS A 335 -11.25 -51.03 -5.31
N ILE A 336 -10.93 -50.47 -4.15
CA ILE A 336 -10.47 -51.23 -2.98
C ILE A 336 -11.67 -51.95 -2.37
N VAL A 337 -11.63 -53.28 -2.40
CA VAL A 337 -12.61 -54.13 -1.72
C VAL A 337 -12.32 -54.08 -0.21
N ASN A 338 -13.31 -53.67 0.59
CA ASN A 338 -13.21 -53.51 2.06
C ASN A 338 -12.09 -52.55 2.52
N PRO A 339 -12.19 -51.25 2.21
CA PRO A 339 -11.17 -50.26 2.57
C PRO A 339 -10.95 -50.11 4.07
N GLY A 340 -11.90 -50.54 4.91
CA GLY A 340 -11.75 -50.49 6.37
C GLY A 340 -10.59 -51.34 6.90
N ARG A 341 -10.17 -52.40 6.19
CA ARG A 341 -9.01 -53.23 6.58
C ARG A 341 -7.67 -52.48 6.50
N LEU A 342 -7.63 -51.35 5.78
CA LEU A 342 -6.43 -50.53 5.64
C LEU A 342 -6.21 -49.59 6.83
N LEU A 343 -7.20 -49.45 7.72
CA LEU A 343 -7.11 -48.55 8.87
C LEU A 343 -6.13 -49.12 9.89
N GLN A 344 -5.18 -48.28 10.30
CA GLN A 344 -4.27 -48.55 11.40
C GLN A 344 -4.38 -47.44 12.43
N TYR A 345 -3.91 -47.70 13.64
CA TYR A 345 -3.87 -46.69 14.69
C TYR A 345 -3.03 -45.48 14.26
N GLY A 346 -3.53 -44.29 14.55
CA GLY A 346 -2.90 -43.03 14.14
C GLY A 346 -3.26 -42.52 12.74
N PHE A 347 -4.03 -43.29 11.95
CA PHE A 347 -4.62 -42.77 10.71
C PHE A 347 -5.72 -41.77 11.04
N LYS A 348 -6.11 -40.92 10.09
CA LYS A 348 -7.27 -40.04 10.25
C LYS A 348 -8.33 -40.39 9.22
N VAL A 349 -9.59 -40.39 9.62
CA VAL A 349 -10.74 -40.66 8.74
C VAL A 349 -11.61 -39.41 8.70
N GLU A 350 -11.85 -38.89 7.50
CA GLU A 350 -12.85 -37.85 7.28
C GLU A 350 -14.22 -38.51 7.14
N ARG A 351 -14.89 -38.71 8.29
CA ARG A 351 -16.23 -39.31 8.36
C ARG A 351 -17.33 -38.27 8.13
N HIS A 352 -18.51 -38.71 7.72
CA HIS A 352 -19.71 -37.87 7.73
C HIS A 352 -19.98 -37.37 9.16
N ILE A 353 -20.62 -36.21 9.27
CA ILE A 353 -21.17 -35.76 10.56
C ILE A 353 -22.26 -36.76 11.01
N LEU A 354 -22.38 -36.95 12.31
CA LEU A 354 -23.27 -37.90 12.98
C LEU A 354 -24.10 -37.17 14.02
N ASP A 355 -25.13 -37.84 14.51
CA ASP A 355 -25.95 -37.36 15.61
C ASP A 355 -25.07 -37.12 16.87
N GLY A 356 -25.24 -35.96 17.50
CA GLY A 356 -24.49 -35.53 18.68
C GLY A 356 -23.14 -34.85 18.42
N ASP A 357 -22.74 -34.66 17.15
CA ASP A 357 -21.58 -33.82 16.82
C ASP A 357 -21.87 -32.32 17.07
N VAL A 358 -20.90 -31.60 17.64
CA VAL A 358 -20.99 -30.15 17.98
C VAL A 358 -20.02 -29.32 17.14
#